data_AF-J9ERY8-F1
#
_entry.id   AF-J9ERY8-F1
#
_cell.length_a   1.000
_cell.length_b   1.000
_cell.length_c   1.000
_cell.angle_alpha   90.00
_cell.angle_beta   90.00
_cell.angle_gamma   90.00
#
_symmetry.space_group_name_H-M   'P 1'
#
loop_
_entity.id
_entity.type
_entity.pdbx_description
1 polymer ?
#
loop_
_entity_poly.entity_id
_entity_poly.type
_entity_poly.pdbx_seq_one_letter_code
_entity_poly.pdbx_strand_id
1 'polypeptide(L)'
;MTKLKSDLRIRTAALERAMTDFGPSSQHFLRDSVQAPWQRAVSASNHLPYYINHETEVTQWDHPAMVEIMEELTAFNQVKFSAYRTAMKLRAIQKRLCLDLLTLEDIDLSLQALNSMLGEQCLSMKDAVMCLVPLFETAQEKYPKLIHSIPLAVDLLLNFVLNVFDP
;
A
#
# COMPACT_ATOMS: atom_id res chain seq x y z
N MET A 1 37.06 26.85 9.69
CA MET A 1 35.67 27.31 9.43
C MET A 1 34.96 26.51 8.33
N THR A 2 35.66 26.05 7.30
CA THR A 2 35.10 25.27 6.17
C THR A 2 34.64 23.86 6.53
N LYS A 3 35.41 23.12 7.35
CA LYS A 3 35.08 21.76 7.80
C LYS A 3 33.78 21.67 8.62
N LEU A 4 33.57 22.63 9.53
CA LEU A 4 32.33 22.69 10.32
C LEU A 4 31.09 22.93 9.44
N LYS A 5 31.26 23.71 8.36
CA LYS A 5 30.18 24.03 7.40
C LYS A 5 29.83 22.82 6.52
N SER A 6 30.82 22.00 6.14
CA SER A 6 30.57 20.75 5.41
C SER A 6 29.92 19.70 6.30
N ASP A 7 30.37 19.55 7.54
CA ASP A 7 29.83 18.56 8.47
C ASP A 7 28.37 18.88 8.85
N LEU A 8 28.04 20.17 9.02
CA LEU A 8 26.65 20.62 9.18
C LEU A 8 25.78 20.23 7.99
N ARG A 9 26.23 20.48 6.75
CA ARG A 9 25.47 20.11 5.55
C ARG A 9 25.24 18.60 5.43
N ILE A 10 26.26 17.80 5.71
CA ILE A 10 26.14 16.33 5.68
C ILE A 10 25.11 15.87 6.72
N ARG A 11 25.17 16.44 7.93
CA ARG A 11 24.27 16.09 9.02
C ARG A 11 22.83 16.54 8.74
N THR A 12 22.63 17.72 8.16
CA THR A 12 21.30 18.19 7.72
C THR A 12 20.74 17.27 6.65
N ALA A 13 21.52 16.92 5.62
CA ALA A 13 21.08 16.00 4.57
C ALA A 13 20.80 14.58 5.10
N ALA A 14 21.56 14.11 6.09
CA ALA A 14 21.31 12.83 6.75
C ALA A 14 20.03 12.87 7.60
N LEU A 15 19.75 13.98 8.28
CA LEU A 15 18.50 14.18 9.03
C LEU A 15 17.29 14.30 8.10
N GLU A 16 17.41 15.00 6.97
CA GLU A 16 16.35 15.10 5.96
C GLU A 16 16.04 13.72 5.34
N ARG A 17 17.08 12.93 5.01
CA ARG A 17 16.91 11.53 4.60
C ARG A 17 16.26 10.69 5.70
N ALA A 18 16.76 10.75 6.92
CA ALA A 18 16.18 10.01 8.03
C ALA A 18 14.74 10.45 8.32
N MET A 19 14.36 11.71 8.12
CA MET A 19 12.99 12.17 8.32
C MET A 19 12.07 11.76 7.16
N THR A 20 12.62 11.58 5.96
CA THR A 20 11.91 11.01 4.82
C THR A 20 11.73 9.49 4.99
N ASP A 21 12.76 8.81 5.47
CA ASP A 21 12.81 7.36 5.65
C ASP A 21 12.13 6.89 6.94
N PHE A 22 12.10 7.69 8.02
CA PHE A 22 11.57 7.29 9.33
C PHE A 22 10.52 8.27 9.88
N GLY A 23 10.06 9.22 9.08
CA GLY A 23 8.96 10.11 9.47
C GLY A 23 7.64 9.36 9.64
N PRO A 24 6.61 9.99 10.27
CA PRO A 24 5.27 9.42 10.42
C PRO A 24 4.61 9.00 9.09
N SER A 25 5.09 9.56 7.98
CA SER A 25 4.63 9.30 6.61
C SER A 25 5.55 8.34 5.82
N SER A 26 6.54 7.72 6.48
CA SER A 26 7.50 6.86 5.79
C SER A 26 6.87 5.53 5.40
N GLN A 27 7.15 5.06 4.18
CA GLN A 27 6.72 3.73 3.73
C GLN A 27 7.37 2.58 4.53
N HIS A 28 8.20 2.88 5.53
CA HIS A 28 8.85 1.89 6.38
C HIS A 28 7.86 1.05 7.17
N PHE A 29 6.75 1.64 7.60
CA PHE A 29 5.66 0.89 8.24
C PHE A 29 5.11 -0.23 7.34
N LEU A 30 5.12 -0.04 6.02
CA LEU A 30 4.68 -1.07 5.07
C LEU A 30 5.68 -2.23 4.93
N ARG A 31 6.88 -2.17 5.51
CA ARG A 31 7.78 -3.34 5.53
C ARG A 31 7.17 -4.52 6.28
N ASP A 32 6.29 -4.24 7.25
CA ASP A 32 5.60 -5.23 8.05
C ASP A 32 4.39 -5.86 7.31
N SER A 33 4.12 -5.44 6.05
CA SER A 33 3.10 -6.07 5.20
C SER A 33 3.48 -7.49 4.77
N VAL A 34 4.79 -7.78 4.71
CA VAL A 34 5.32 -9.08 4.33
C VAL A 34 6.07 -9.74 5.49
N GLN A 35 6.26 -11.05 5.37
CA GLN A 35 7.03 -11.86 6.31
C GLN A 35 8.11 -12.63 5.53
N ALA A 36 9.15 -13.12 6.22
CA ALA A 36 10.16 -13.97 5.60
C ALA A 36 9.51 -15.16 4.87
N PRO A 37 9.98 -15.52 3.65
CA PRO A 37 11.20 -15.07 2.99
C PRO A 37 11.05 -13.77 2.17
N TRP A 38 9.90 -13.12 2.21
CA TRP A 38 9.63 -11.91 1.43
C TRP A 38 10.14 -10.64 2.10
N GLN A 39 10.64 -9.72 1.29
CA GLN A 39 11.01 -8.37 1.68
C GLN A 39 10.40 -7.35 0.73
N ARG A 40 9.71 -6.35 1.28
CA ARG A 40 9.27 -5.16 0.54
C ARG A 40 10.44 -4.19 0.35
N ALA A 41 10.63 -3.74 -0.87
CA ALA A 41 11.61 -2.71 -1.23
C ALA A 41 10.95 -1.62 -2.10
N VAL A 42 11.63 -0.50 -2.26
CA VAL A 42 11.17 0.62 -3.10
C VAL A 42 12.22 0.88 -4.16
N SER A 43 11.79 0.95 -5.41
CA SER A 43 12.68 1.19 -6.54
C SER A 43 13.21 2.62 -6.52
N ALA A 44 14.51 2.78 -6.76
CA ALA A 44 15.15 4.09 -6.82
C ALA A 44 14.78 4.90 -8.07
N SER A 45 14.28 4.25 -9.14
CA SER A 45 14.01 4.90 -10.42
C SER A 45 12.61 5.50 -10.51
N ASN A 46 11.59 4.79 -10.04
CA ASN A 46 10.19 5.17 -10.16
C ASN A 46 9.47 5.31 -8.80
N HIS A 47 10.17 5.06 -7.68
CA HIS A 47 9.61 5.12 -6.33
C HIS A 47 8.42 4.18 -6.07
N LEU A 48 8.25 3.15 -6.90
CA LEU A 48 7.23 2.12 -6.74
C LEU A 48 7.72 0.96 -5.86
N PRO A 49 6.83 0.32 -5.10
CA PRO A 49 7.18 -0.84 -4.31
C PRO A 49 7.37 -2.08 -5.18
N TYR A 50 8.30 -2.93 -4.77
CA TYR A 50 8.49 -4.27 -5.32
C TYR A 50 8.86 -5.23 -4.19
N TYR A 51 8.73 -6.53 -4.44
CA TYR A 51 8.88 -7.58 -3.45
C TYR A 51 9.98 -8.55 -3.86
N ILE A 52 10.87 -8.85 -2.92
CA ILE A 52 12.03 -9.73 -3.11
C ILE A 52 11.77 -10.99 -2.31
N ASN A 53 11.85 -12.16 -2.94
CA ASN A 53 11.87 -13.44 -2.24
C ASN A 53 13.33 -13.88 -2.09
N HIS A 54 13.81 -13.94 -0.84
CA HIS A 54 15.18 -14.32 -0.55
C HIS A 54 15.45 -15.83 -0.63
N GLU A 55 14.40 -16.65 -0.64
CA GLU A 55 14.54 -18.10 -0.78
C GLU A 55 14.69 -18.52 -2.25
N THR A 56 13.94 -17.87 -3.14
CA THR A 56 13.93 -18.20 -4.58
C THR A 56 14.74 -17.23 -5.44
N GLU A 57 15.29 -16.18 -4.84
CA GLU A 57 16.07 -15.12 -5.51
C GLU A 57 15.29 -14.40 -6.64
N VAL A 58 13.96 -14.29 -6.50
CA VAL A 58 13.10 -13.60 -7.47
C VAL A 58 12.61 -12.26 -6.96
N THR A 59 12.36 -11.34 -7.87
CA THR A 59 11.66 -10.08 -7.60
C THR A 59 10.37 -9.98 -8.39
N GLN A 60 9.34 -9.38 -7.81
CA GLN A 60 8.06 -9.15 -8.46
C GLN A 60 7.43 -7.82 -8.03
N TRP A 61 6.56 -7.27 -8.88
CA TRP A 61 5.82 -6.04 -8.59
C TRP A 61 4.61 -6.30 -7.70
N ASP A 62 4.00 -7.48 -7.83
CA ASP A 62 2.83 -7.87 -7.07
C ASP A 62 3.17 -8.30 -5.64
N HIS A 63 2.36 -7.86 -4.69
CA HIS A 63 2.47 -8.33 -3.31
C HIS A 63 2.22 -9.86 -3.29
N PRO A 64 3.00 -10.68 -2.56
CA PRO A 64 2.81 -12.13 -2.55
C PRO A 64 1.38 -12.57 -2.19
N ALA A 65 0.78 -11.94 -1.16
CA ALA A 65 -0.64 -12.18 -0.85
C ALA A 65 -1.60 -11.71 -1.95
N MET A 66 -1.26 -10.71 -2.78
CA MET A 66 -2.08 -10.36 -3.95
C MET A 66 -2.01 -11.44 -5.02
N VAL A 67 -0.82 -12.01 -5.26
CA VAL A 67 -0.65 -13.15 -6.19
C VAL A 67 -1.55 -14.32 -5.74
N GLU A 68 -1.51 -14.68 -4.45
CA GLU A 68 -2.37 -15.71 -3.88
C GLU A 68 -3.87 -15.38 -4.06
N ILE A 69 -4.28 -14.14 -3.78
CA ILE A 69 -5.66 -13.69 -3.99
C ILE A 69 -6.06 -13.89 -5.46
N MET A 70 -5.23 -13.45 -6.41
CA MET A 70 -5.50 -13.55 -7.84
C MET A 70 -5.59 -15.00 -8.32
N GLU A 71 -4.78 -15.90 -7.76
CA GLU A 71 -4.87 -17.34 -7.99
C GLU A 71 -6.18 -17.93 -7.46
N GLU A 72 -6.60 -17.57 -6.25
CA GLU A 72 -7.89 -18.00 -5.68
C GLU A 72 -9.09 -17.59 -6.56
N LEU A 73 -9.01 -16.43 -7.22
CA LEU A 73 -10.09 -15.96 -8.11
C LEU A 73 -10.31 -16.86 -9.32
N THR A 74 -9.33 -17.72 -9.68
CA THR A 74 -9.48 -18.67 -10.79
C THR A 74 -10.59 -19.69 -10.53
N ALA A 75 -10.94 -19.94 -9.26
CA ALA A 75 -12.06 -20.80 -8.89
C ALA A 75 -13.41 -20.32 -9.48
N PHE A 76 -13.56 -19.01 -9.69
CA PHE A 76 -14.76 -18.43 -10.31
C PHE A 76 -14.80 -18.59 -11.84
N ASN A 77 -13.75 -19.10 -12.49
CA ASN A 77 -13.72 -19.25 -13.95
C ASN A 77 -14.80 -20.19 -14.49
N GLN A 78 -15.29 -21.11 -13.65
CA GLN A 78 -16.37 -22.04 -14.00
C GLN A 78 -17.77 -21.37 -14.04
N VAL A 79 -17.90 -20.13 -13.56
CA VAL A 79 -19.17 -19.40 -13.60
C VAL A 79 -19.51 -19.05 -15.04
N LYS A 80 -20.59 -19.64 -15.56
CA LYS A 80 -21.03 -19.53 -16.96
C LYS A 80 -21.24 -18.09 -17.42
N PHE A 81 -21.95 -17.29 -16.63
CA PHE A 81 -22.30 -15.93 -16.98
C PHE A 81 -21.17 -14.96 -16.62
N SER A 82 -20.67 -14.22 -17.60
CA SER A 82 -19.53 -13.30 -17.44
C SER A 82 -19.78 -12.23 -16.39
N ALA A 83 -20.97 -11.61 -16.36
CA ALA A 83 -21.32 -10.60 -15.37
C ALA A 83 -21.24 -11.13 -13.93
N TYR A 84 -21.82 -12.31 -13.68
CA TYR A 84 -21.75 -12.96 -12.36
C TYR A 84 -20.34 -13.40 -12.00
N ARG A 85 -19.58 -13.91 -12.97
CA ARG A 85 -18.17 -14.27 -12.77
C ARG A 85 -17.35 -13.06 -12.32
N THR A 86 -17.47 -11.94 -13.03
CA THR A 86 -16.78 -10.70 -12.68
C THR A 86 -17.26 -10.17 -11.33
N ALA A 87 -18.56 -10.17 -11.06
CA ALA A 87 -19.11 -9.72 -9.78
C ALA A 87 -18.61 -10.56 -8.60
N MET A 88 -18.53 -11.89 -8.74
CA MET A 88 -17.98 -12.78 -7.72
C MET A 88 -16.49 -12.52 -7.48
N LYS A 89 -15.71 -12.32 -8.55
CA LYS A 89 -14.29 -11.95 -8.45
C LYS A 89 -14.10 -10.61 -7.73
N LEU A 90 -14.86 -9.59 -8.12
CA LEU A 90 -14.83 -8.27 -7.49
C LEU A 90 -15.24 -8.35 -6.01
N ARG A 91 -16.28 -9.13 -5.68
CA ARG A 91 -16.68 -9.34 -4.28
C ARG A 91 -15.58 -10.02 -3.48
N ALA A 92 -14.90 -11.02 -4.04
CA ALA A 92 -13.79 -11.69 -3.37
C ALA A 92 -12.61 -10.72 -3.13
N ILE A 93 -12.22 -9.93 -4.14
CA ILE A 93 -11.20 -8.87 -4.00
C ILE A 93 -11.63 -7.88 -2.91
N GLN A 94 -12.86 -7.38 -2.97
CA GLN A 94 -13.39 -6.42 -1.99
C GLN A 94 -13.24 -6.93 -0.55
N LYS A 95 -13.56 -8.21 -0.30
CA LYS A 95 -13.43 -8.82 1.02
C LYS A 95 -11.98 -9.04 1.45
N ARG A 96 -11.12 -9.49 0.53
CA ARG A 96 -9.70 -9.76 0.81
C ARG A 96 -8.92 -8.47 1.11
N LEU A 97 -9.32 -7.35 0.51
CA LEU A 97 -8.75 -6.02 0.75
C LEU A 97 -9.48 -5.25 1.87
N CYS A 98 -10.43 -5.88 2.56
CA CYS A 98 -11.24 -5.28 3.63
C CYS A 98 -12.04 -4.03 3.21
N LEU A 99 -12.27 -3.84 1.90
CA LEU A 99 -13.04 -2.72 1.36
C LEU A 99 -14.54 -2.86 1.64
N ASP A 100 -15.02 -4.05 2.01
CA ASP A 100 -16.40 -4.27 2.43
C ASP A 100 -16.68 -3.80 3.86
N LEU A 101 -15.64 -3.41 4.61
CA LEU A 101 -15.74 -2.88 5.97
C LEU A 101 -15.71 -1.34 6.01
N LEU A 102 -15.40 -0.70 4.87
CA LEU A 102 -15.31 0.75 4.75
C LEU A 102 -16.67 1.31 4.31
N THR A 103 -17.19 2.26 5.07
CA THR A 103 -18.41 2.97 4.67
C THR A 103 -18.09 4.11 3.70
N LEU A 104 -19.09 4.56 2.95
CA LEU A 104 -18.93 5.73 2.08
C LEU A 104 -18.56 6.99 2.88
N GLU A 105 -19.02 7.11 4.13
CA GLU A 105 -18.68 8.22 5.02
C GLU A 105 -17.20 8.19 5.43
N ASP A 106 -16.67 7.01 5.80
CA ASP A 106 -15.25 6.86 6.15
C ASP A 106 -14.33 7.24 4.96
N ILE A 107 -14.75 6.85 3.74
CA ILE A 107 -14.04 7.18 2.51
C ILE A 107 -14.13 8.68 2.20
N ASP A 108 -15.31 9.30 2.32
CA ASP A 108 -15.50 10.72 2.04
C ASP A 108 -14.62 11.60 2.95
N LEU A 109 -14.57 11.29 4.26
CA LEU A 109 -13.69 11.98 5.20
C LEU A 109 -12.21 11.88 4.80
N SER A 110 -11.78 10.68 4.41
CA SER A 110 -10.40 10.42 4.00
C SER A 110 -10.05 11.13 2.68
N LEU A 111 -10.99 11.13 1.71
CA LEU A 111 -10.83 11.81 0.43
C LEU A 111 -10.89 13.33 0.56
N GLN A 112 -11.68 13.90 1.48
CA GLN A 112 -11.67 15.34 1.75
C GLN A 112 -10.29 15.80 2.23
N ALA A 113 -9.67 15.06 3.14
CA ALA A 113 -8.30 15.33 3.58
C ALA A 113 -7.31 15.30 2.40
N LEU A 114 -7.43 14.30 1.54
CA LEU A 114 -6.59 14.14 0.36
C LEU A 114 -6.80 15.26 -0.69
N ASN A 115 -8.05 15.60 -1.00
CA ASN A 115 -8.42 16.66 -1.95
C ASN A 115 -7.94 18.03 -1.47
N SER A 116 -7.99 18.29 -0.16
CA SER A 116 -7.46 19.53 0.42
C SER A 116 -5.94 19.67 0.25
N MET A 117 -5.23 18.54 0.12
CA MET A 117 -3.77 18.49 -0.04
C MET A 117 -3.31 18.51 -1.51
N LEU A 118 -4.05 17.88 -2.43
CA LEU A 118 -3.55 17.60 -3.79
C LEU A 118 -3.93 18.60 -4.87
N GLY A 119 -5.07 19.30 -4.75
CA GLY A 119 -5.58 20.09 -5.87
C GLY A 119 -5.66 19.26 -7.17
N GLU A 120 -5.04 19.72 -8.26
CA GLU A 120 -5.00 19.04 -9.57
C GLU A 120 -3.75 18.13 -9.78
N GLN A 121 -2.92 17.90 -8.77
CA GLN A 121 -1.69 17.11 -8.93
C GLN A 121 -1.91 15.60 -8.78
N CYS A 122 -1.00 14.83 -9.41
CA CYS A 122 -0.95 13.38 -9.32
C CYS A 122 -0.65 12.93 -7.88
N LEU A 123 -1.37 11.92 -7.38
CA LEU A 123 -1.21 11.36 -6.04
C LEU A 123 0.15 10.67 -5.88
N SER A 124 1.02 11.16 -4.99
CA SER A 124 2.26 10.46 -4.68
C SER A 124 2.01 9.22 -3.82
N MET A 125 2.89 8.22 -3.88
CA MET A 125 2.81 7.05 -3.01
C MET A 125 2.76 7.41 -1.51
N LYS A 126 3.47 8.47 -1.12
CA LYS A 126 3.46 8.97 0.26
C LYS A 126 2.08 9.48 0.67
N ASP A 127 1.45 10.27 -0.21
CA ASP A 127 0.14 10.86 0.06
C ASP A 127 -0.96 9.79 0.06
N ALA A 128 -0.83 8.78 -0.82
CA ALA A 128 -1.69 7.62 -0.80
C ALA A 128 -1.62 6.87 0.54
N VAL A 129 -0.42 6.59 1.05
CA VAL A 129 -0.22 5.98 2.36
C VAL A 129 -0.80 6.83 3.49
N MET A 130 -0.57 8.14 3.46
CA MET A 130 -1.09 9.09 4.47
C MET A 130 -2.61 9.14 4.52
N CYS A 131 -3.30 8.87 3.41
CA CYS A 131 -4.75 8.79 3.36
C CYS A 131 -5.28 7.41 3.79
N LEU A 132 -4.61 6.34 3.35
CA LEU A 132 -5.08 4.97 3.59
C LEU A 132 -4.83 4.49 5.02
N VAL A 133 -3.74 4.91 5.68
CA VAL A 133 -3.43 4.47 7.04
C VAL A 133 -4.53 4.86 8.04
N PRO A 134 -4.96 6.15 8.15
CA PRO A 134 -6.03 6.54 9.06
C PRO A 134 -7.37 5.88 8.75
N LEU A 135 -7.65 5.64 7.46
CA LEU A 135 -8.86 4.95 7.01
C LEU A 135 -8.90 3.51 7.54
N PHE A 136 -7.80 2.77 7.41
CA PHE A 136 -7.70 1.41 7.91
C PHE A 136 -7.53 1.31 9.43
N GLU A 137 -6.95 2.32 10.09
CA GLU A 137 -6.93 2.43 11.56
C GLU A 137 -8.36 2.56 12.11
N THR A 138 -9.15 3.49 11.56
CA THR A 138 -10.56 3.67 11.94
C THR A 138 -11.37 2.39 11.70
N ALA A 139 -11.12 1.70 10.59
CA ALA A 139 -11.77 0.44 10.28
C ALA A 139 -11.34 -0.70 11.23
N GLN A 140 -10.06 -0.74 11.63
CA GLN A 140 -9.55 -1.73 12.57
C GLN A 140 -10.15 -1.54 13.96
N GLU A 141 -10.33 -0.29 14.42
CA GLU A 141 -11.01 0.00 15.68
C GLU A 141 -12.44 -0.55 15.70
N LYS A 142 -13.18 -0.41 14.59
CA LYS A 142 -14.54 -0.96 14.43
C LYS A 142 -14.54 -2.48 14.29
N TYR A 143 -13.55 -3.05 13.61
CA TYR A 143 -13.49 -4.48 13.23
C TYR A 143 -12.14 -5.14 13.54
N PRO A 144 -11.71 -5.20 14.81
CA PRO A 144 -10.35 -5.61 15.19
C PRO A 144 -10.06 -7.09 14.88
N LYS A 145 -11.11 -7.91 14.79
CA LYS A 145 -11.00 -9.34 14.46
C LYS A 145 -10.92 -9.62 12.95
N LEU A 146 -11.16 -8.62 12.11
CA LEU A 146 -11.14 -8.78 10.66
C LEU A 146 -9.90 -8.14 10.05
N ILE A 147 -9.50 -6.96 10.54
CA ILE A 147 -8.30 -6.25 10.08
C ILE A 147 -7.14 -6.56 11.03
N HIS A 148 -6.37 -7.59 10.71
CA HIS A 148 -5.30 -8.09 11.57
C HIS A 148 -3.99 -7.29 11.42
N SER A 149 -3.77 -6.70 10.25
CA SER A 149 -2.57 -5.93 9.92
C SER A 149 -2.96 -4.74 9.06
N ILE A 150 -2.82 -3.53 9.60
CA ILE A 150 -2.97 -2.27 8.85
C ILE A 150 -1.90 -2.18 7.75
N PRO A 151 -0.59 -2.48 7.98
CA PRO A 151 0.40 -2.47 6.91
C PRO A 151 -0.01 -3.30 5.71
N LEU A 152 -0.50 -4.53 5.94
CA LEU A 152 -0.92 -5.44 4.87
C LEU A 152 -2.14 -4.90 4.12
N ALA A 153 -3.16 -4.40 4.83
CA ALA A 153 -4.37 -3.86 4.20
C ALA A 153 -4.05 -2.66 3.28
N VAL A 154 -3.19 -1.75 3.75
CA VAL A 154 -2.73 -0.59 2.99
C VAL A 154 -1.93 -1.02 1.76
N ASP A 155 -0.94 -1.90 1.93
CA ASP A 155 -0.04 -2.30 0.82
C ASP A 155 -0.78 -3.13 -0.25
N LEU A 156 -1.75 -3.96 0.14
CA LEU A 156 -2.62 -4.69 -0.80
C LEU A 156 -3.52 -3.74 -1.61
N LEU A 157 -4.10 -2.72 -0.97
CA LEU A 157 -4.90 -1.74 -1.68
C LEU A 157 -4.05 -0.90 -2.63
N LEU A 158 -2.86 -0.48 -2.19
CA LEU A 158 -1.91 0.23 -3.06
C LEU A 158 -1.51 -0.63 -4.27
N ASN A 159 -1.14 -1.89 -4.04
CA ASN A 159 -0.78 -2.80 -5.12
C ASN A 159 -1.95 -3.02 -6.09
N PHE A 160 -3.18 -3.17 -5.60
CA PHE A 160 -4.37 -3.28 -6.44
C PHE A 160 -4.61 -2.02 -7.29
N VAL A 161 -4.54 -0.83 -6.68
CA VAL A 161 -4.74 0.44 -7.39
C VAL A 161 -3.67 0.64 -8.46
N LEU A 162 -2.40 0.37 -8.15
CA LEU A 162 -1.31 0.43 -9.12
C LEU A 162 -1.57 -0.51 -10.30
N ASN A 163 -1.93 -1.76 -10.05
CA ASN A 163 -2.24 -2.73 -11.12
C ASN A 163 -3.41 -2.32 -12.02
N VAL A 164 -4.35 -1.50 -11.51
CA VAL A 164 -5.51 -1.03 -12.27
C VAL A 164 -5.21 0.24 -13.06
N PHE A 165 -4.43 1.17 -12.49
CA PHE A 165 -4.27 2.53 -13.02
C PHE A 165 -2.86 2.86 -13.54
N ASP A 166 -1.85 2.06 -13.21
CA ASP A 166 -0.44 2.22 -13.63
C ASP A 166 0.21 0.85 -13.93
N PRO A 167 -0.24 0.13 -14.97
CA PRO A 167 0.22 -1.22 -15.31
C PRO A 167 1.58 -1.28 -16.03
#